data_AF-A0A9W4TVH3-F1
#
_entry.id   AF-A0A9W4TVH3-F1
#
_cell.length_a   1.000
_cell.length_b   1.000
_cell.length_c   1.000
_cell.angle_alpha   90.00
_cell.angle_beta   90.00
_cell.angle_gamma   90.00
#
_symmetry.space_group_name_H-M   'P 1'
#
loop_
_entity.id
_entity.type
_entity.pdbx_description
1 polymer ?
#
loop_
_entity_poly.entity_id
_entity_poly.type
_entity_poly.pdbx_seq_one_letter_code
_entity_poly.pdbx_strand_id
1 'polypeptide(L)'
;MGADGGTIAKRQDILALHSNFKDLENTKAKKGDGDEINNRFTICQISSLTLFKKDPIVGDYKGNLFIKEKILEYLLNVKLKKVKKEEKFNHISSIKDLCQINITWSVVKDVPFVICPVTKEIQKYQTFAYLRSCHCVLSYKVLKIKNSKDSDSEIKYSCPNCNKDYELIDIVLLDPLEKEESKLINDKKYEFLIDEGLTNSKLPKTKSKKDEKKKGDEIPKVDEFIRKRKLIDDDSSIDLHKKIKS
;
A
#
# COMPACT_ATOMS: atom_id res chain seq x y z
N MET A 1 28.08 -23.48 13.83
CA MET A 1 27.63 -23.15 12.46
C MET A 1 26.24 -22.55 12.57
N GLY A 2 26.14 -21.23 12.67
CA GLY A 2 24.84 -20.58 12.91
C GLY A 2 24.97 -19.07 12.83
N ALA A 3 24.46 -18.51 11.74
CA ALA A 3 24.09 -17.10 11.58
C ALA A 3 23.42 -16.93 10.21
N ASP A 4 22.23 -17.51 10.04
CA ASP A 4 21.33 -17.06 8.97
C ASP A 4 20.65 -15.78 9.50
N GLY A 5 21.48 -14.73 9.62
CA GLY A 5 21.04 -13.40 9.95
C GLY A 5 20.18 -12.91 8.80
N GLY A 6 18.90 -12.64 9.07
CA GLY A 6 17.99 -12.05 8.10
C GLY A 6 18.70 -10.92 7.37
N THR A 7 18.77 -11.04 6.05
CA THR A 7 19.33 -10.04 5.16
C THR A 7 18.59 -8.74 5.40
N ILE A 8 19.21 -7.81 6.14
CA ILE A 8 18.75 -6.43 6.18
C ILE A 8 19.15 -5.84 4.83
N ALA A 9 18.15 -5.49 4.03
CA ALA A 9 18.15 -4.48 2.98
C ALA A 9 19.43 -3.63 2.96
N LYS A 10 20.43 -4.00 2.15
CA LYS A 10 21.64 -3.18 2.05
C LYS A 10 21.37 -1.99 1.15
N ARG A 11 22.03 -0.89 1.44
CA ARG A 11 22.03 0.33 0.62
C ARG A 11 22.24 0.05 -0.87
N GLN A 12 23.17 -0.84 -1.19
CA GLN A 12 23.52 -1.20 -2.56
C GLN A 12 22.32 -1.79 -3.30
N ASP A 13 21.48 -2.56 -2.62
CA ASP A 13 20.31 -3.21 -3.21
C ASP A 13 19.23 -2.16 -3.55
N ILE A 14 19.00 -1.21 -2.64
CA ILE A 14 18.06 -0.10 -2.86
C ILE A 14 18.54 0.80 -4.02
N LEU A 15 19.85 1.07 -4.11
CA LEU A 15 20.42 1.87 -5.21
C LEU A 15 20.47 1.11 -6.54
N ALA A 16 20.69 -0.21 -6.53
CA ALA A 16 20.68 -1.05 -7.73
C ALA A 16 19.30 -1.17 -8.35
N LEU A 17 18.23 -1.11 -7.54
CA LEU A 17 16.88 -0.93 -8.05
C LEU A 17 16.82 0.37 -8.89
N HIS A 18 17.47 1.44 -8.40
CA HIS A 18 17.38 2.78 -8.97
C HIS A 18 18.14 3.06 -10.26
N SER A 19 19.29 2.42 -10.48
CA SER A 19 20.06 2.61 -11.71
C SER A 19 19.28 2.22 -12.97
N ASN A 20 18.36 1.27 -12.86
CA ASN A 20 17.50 0.79 -13.96
C ASN A 20 16.35 1.77 -14.33
N PHE A 21 16.19 2.90 -13.64
CA PHE A 21 15.01 3.77 -13.76
C PHE A 21 15.24 5.05 -14.57
N LYS A 22 16.45 5.31 -15.07
CA LYS A 22 16.76 6.60 -15.73
C LYS A 22 16.02 6.79 -17.07
N ASP A 23 15.55 5.72 -17.71
CA ASP A 23 15.11 5.71 -19.12
C ASP A 23 13.60 5.86 -19.38
N LEU A 24 12.75 5.94 -18.34
CA LEU A 24 11.27 5.93 -18.46
C LEU A 24 10.63 7.05 -19.31
N GLU A 25 11.37 8.12 -19.60
CA GLU A 25 10.85 9.31 -20.27
C GLU A 25 11.08 9.34 -21.80
N ASN A 26 11.91 8.45 -22.36
CA ASN A 26 12.27 8.53 -23.78
C ASN A 26 11.36 7.79 -24.76
N THR A 27 10.31 7.11 -24.29
CA THR A 27 9.33 6.47 -25.16
C THR A 27 8.20 7.42 -25.52
N LYS A 28 8.28 8.00 -26.73
CA LYS A 28 7.17 8.71 -27.38
C LYS A 28 5.92 7.82 -27.30
N ALA A 29 4.92 8.26 -26.55
CA ALA A 29 3.66 7.56 -26.43
C ALA A 29 3.09 7.33 -27.84
N LYS A 30 2.92 6.06 -28.24
CA LYS A 30 2.03 5.73 -29.35
C LYS A 30 0.66 6.22 -28.90
N LYS A 31 0.09 7.17 -29.65
CA LYS A 31 -1.24 7.74 -29.41
C LYS A 31 -2.25 6.60 -29.34
N GLY A 32 -2.59 6.13 -28.14
CA GLY A 32 -3.84 5.43 -27.91
C GLY A 32 -4.95 6.45 -27.84
N ASP A 33 -6.12 6.11 -28.38
CA ASP A 33 -7.25 7.00 -28.51
C ASP A 33 -7.57 7.74 -27.21
N GLY A 34 -7.71 9.06 -27.30
CA GLY A 34 -7.38 10.05 -26.27
C GLY A 34 -8.23 10.06 -25.00
N ASP A 35 -9.14 9.10 -24.81
CA ASP A 35 -10.14 9.09 -23.74
C ASP A 35 -9.97 7.91 -22.76
N GLU A 36 -9.47 6.76 -23.19
CA GLU A 36 -9.34 5.57 -22.32
C GLU A 36 -8.19 5.67 -21.31
N ILE A 37 -7.16 6.46 -21.64
CA ILE A 37 -5.89 6.49 -20.90
C ILE A 37 -6.01 7.26 -19.57
N ASN A 38 -6.92 8.23 -19.47
CA ASN A 38 -7.18 8.95 -18.21
C ASN A 38 -7.92 8.08 -17.18
N ASN A 39 -8.48 6.95 -17.63
CA ASN A 39 -9.46 6.23 -16.85
C ASN A 39 -8.88 5.59 -15.58
N ARG A 40 -7.61 5.20 -15.62
CA ARG A 40 -6.94 4.47 -14.52
C ARG A 40 -6.86 5.25 -13.21
N PHE A 41 -6.75 6.57 -13.29
CA PHE A 41 -6.68 7.41 -12.09
C PHE A 41 -8.04 7.95 -11.67
N THR A 42 -9.00 7.95 -12.57
CA THR A 42 -10.35 8.48 -12.33
C THR A 42 -11.34 7.40 -11.94
N ILE A 43 -11.07 6.12 -12.19
CA ILE A 43 -11.98 5.00 -11.95
C ILE A 43 -11.36 3.94 -11.03
N CYS A 44 -12.20 3.40 -10.15
CA CYS A 44 -11.91 2.27 -9.28
C CYS A 44 -11.81 0.97 -10.09
N GLN A 45 -10.67 0.29 -10.00
CA GLN A 45 -10.38 -0.87 -10.84
C GLN A 45 -11.25 -2.11 -10.56
N ILE A 46 -11.96 -2.16 -9.42
CA ILE A 46 -12.90 -3.25 -9.08
C ILE A 46 -14.34 -2.90 -9.41
N SER A 47 -14.80 -1.69 -9.04
CA SER A 47 -16.21 -1.34 -9.14
C SER A 47 -16.55 -0.55 -10.40
N SER A 48 -15.55 -0.13 -11.17
CA SER A 48 -15.68 0.78 -12.32
C SER A 48 -16.38 2.12 -11.97
N LEU A 49 -16.38 2.51 -10.70
CA LEU A 49 -16.96 3.77 -10.23
C LEU A 49 -15.90 4.87 -10.22
N THR A 50 -16.34 6.12 -10.35
CA THR A 50 -15.43 7.27 -10.27
C THR A 50 -14.79 7.39 -8.89
N LEU A 51 -13.48 7.63 -8.86
CA LEU A 51 -12.69 7.91 -7.65
C LEU A 51 -12.84 9.36 -7.17
N PHE A 52 -13.23 10.28 -8.06
CA PHE A 52 -13.49 11.67 -7.69
C PHE A 52 -14.57 11.76 -6.61
N LYS A 53 -14.33 12.59 -5.57
CA LYS A 53 -15.18 12.75 -4.37
C LYS A 53 -15.40 11.47 -3.54
N LYS A 54 -14.60 10.42 -3.74
CA LYS A 54 -14.58 9.23 -2.88
C LYS A 54 -13.38 9.31 -1.95
N ASP A 55 -13.60 8.99 -0.67
CA ASP A 55 -12.57 8.96 0.36
C ASP A 55 -13.01 7.92 1.41
N PRO A 56 -12.14 6.98 1.85
CA PRO A 56 -10.73 6.79 1.48
C PRO A 56 -10.48 6.02 0.17
N ILE A 57 -9.47 6.47 -0.57
CA ILE A 57 -8.89 5.79 -1.74
C ILE A 57 -7.66 5.01 -1.31
N VAL A 58 -7.49 3.82 -1.86
CA VAL A 58 -6.34 2.95 -1.60
C VAL A 58 -5.67 2.51 -2.91
N GLY A 59 -4.36 2.34 -2.87
CA GLY A 59 -3.54 1.85 -3.98
C GLY A 59 -2.87 0.51 -3.65
N ASP A 60 -2.74 -0.36 -4.65
CA ASP A 60 -1.90 -1.56 -4.57
C ASP A 60 -0.47 -1.29 -5.07
N TYR A 61 0.43 -2.26 -4.91
CA TYR A 61 1.82 -2.11 -5.35
C TYR A 61 1.97 -2.03 -6.87
N LYS A 62 0.98 -2.52 -7.65
CA LYS A 62 0.99 -2.47 -9.12
C LYS A 62 0.57 -1.11 -9.68
N GLY A 63 0.04 -0.23 -8.82
CA GLY A 63 -0.44 1.10 -9.20
C GLY A 63 -1.92 1.16 -9.58
N ASN A 64 -2.70 0.14 -9.23
CA ASN A 64 -4.15 0.16 -9.34
C ASN A 64 -4.76 0.89 -8.14
N LEU A 65 -5.83 1.64 -8.40
CA LEU A 65 -6.53 2.44 -7.41
C LEU A 65 -7.93 1.88 -7.15
N PHE A 66 -8.35 1.92 -5.88
CA PHE A 66 -9.61 1.37 -5.42
C PHE A 66 -10.28 2.29 -4.40
N ILE A 67 -11.61 2.27 -4.40
CA ILE A 67 -12.41 2.78 -3.28
C ILE A 67 -12.31 1.76 -2.15
N LYS A 68 -11.89 2.19 -0.95
CA LYS A 68 -11.63 1.29 0.18
C LYS A 68 -12.83 0.40 0.51
N GLU A 69 -14.04 0.96 0.50
CA GLU A 69 -15.27 0.22 0.78
C GLU A 69 -15.47 -0.94 -0.22
N LYS A 70 -15.24 -0.69 -1.52
CA LYS A 70 -15.46 -1.68 -2.58
C LYS A 70 -14.44 -2.80 -2.59
N ILE A 71 -13.17 -2.48 -2.34
CA ILE A 71 -12.15 -3.54 -2.20
C ILE A 71 -12.39 -4.37 -0.93
N LEU A 72 -12.88 -3.77 0.16
CA LEU A 72 -13.24 -4.51 1.38
C LEU A 72 -14.41 -5.46 1.15
N GLU A 73 -15.49 -4.98 0.53
CA GLU A 73 -16.63 -5.80 0.11
C GLU A 73 -16.18 -6.97 -0.77
N TYR A 74 -15.32 -6.71 -1.76
CA TYR A 74 -14.76 -7.73 -2.63
C TYR A 74 -13.95 -8.78 -1.86
N LEU A 75 -13.01 -8.36 -1.00
CA LEU A 75 -12.19 -9.28 -0.20
C LEU A 75 -13.04 -10.15 0.74
N LEU A 76 -14.12 -9.60 1.31
CA LEU A 76 -15.07 -10.36 2.12
C LEU A 76 -15.84 -11.38 1.30
N ASN A 77 -16.33 -11.00 0.12
CA ASN A 77 -17.06 -11.90 -0.78
C ASN A 77 -16.20 -13.06 -1.28
N VAL A 78 -14.91 -12.80 -1.55
CA VAL A 78 -13.93 -13.84 -1.89
C VAL A 78 -13.72 -14.81 -0.71
N LYS A 79 -13.56 -14.29 0.53
CA LYS A 79 -13.42 -15.14 1.73
C LYS A 79 -14.65 -16.00 2.00
N LEU A 80 -15.84 -15.45 1.76
CA LEU A 80 -17.12 -16.16 1.88
C LEU A 80 -17.42 -17.07 0.68
N LYS A 81 -16.49 -17.19 -0.29
CA LYS A 81 -16.63 -17.99 -1.52
C LYS A 81 -17.86 -17.62 -2.37
N LYS A 82 -18.39 -16.40 -2.21
CA LYS A 82 -19.50 -15.87 -3.02
C LYS A 82 -19.04 -15.51 -4.44
N VAL A 83 -17.77 -15.12 -4.56
CA VAL A 83 -17.15 -14.68 -5.82
C VAL A 83 -15.77 -15.35 -5.94
N LYS A 84 -15.38 -15.73 -7.15
CA LYS A 84 -14.03 -16.23 -7.43
C LYS A 84 -13.05 -15.06 -7.48
N LYS A 85 -11.84 -15.26 -6.95
CA LYS A 85 -10.80 -14.25 -6.99
C LYS A 85 -10.31 -14.07 -8.43
N GLU A 86 -10.40 -12.85 -8.94
CA GLU A 86 -9.86 -12.50 -10.26
C GLU A 86 -8.33 -12.53 -10.26
N GLU A 87 -7.75 -13.05 -11.36
CA GLU A 87 -6.30 -13.19 -11.52
C GLU A 87 -5.54 -11.87 -11.36
N LYS A 88 -6.14 -10.79 -11.86
CA LYS A 88 -5.60 -9.43 -11.79
C LYS A 88 -5.35 -8.95 -10.35
N PHE A 89 -6.13 -9.46 -9.38
CA PHE A 89 -6.07 -9.07 -7.98
C PHE A 89 -5.54 -10.18 -7.06
N ASN A 90 -4.89 -11.22 -7.62
CA ASN A 90 -4.39 -12.35 -6.85
C ASN A 90 -3.40 -11.96 -5.75
N HIS A 91 -2.63 -10.89 -5.97
CA HIS A 91 -1.69 -10.36 -5.00
C HIS A 91 -2.34 -9.70 -3.78
N ILE A 92 -3.60 -9.26 -3.87
CA ILE A 92 -4.29 -8.58 -2.77
C ILE A 92 -4.94 -9.67 -1.91
N SER A 93 -4.35 -10.00 -0.77
CA SER A 93 -4.85 -11.01 0.15
C SER A 93 -5.50 -10.39 1.40
N SER A 94 -5.00 -9.22 1.78
CA SER A 94 -5.34 -8.53 3.01
C SER A 94 -5.37 -7.02 2.78
N ILE A 95 -5.92 -6.30 3.76
CA ILE A 95 -5.93 -4.84 3.75
C ILE A 95 -4.51 -4.27 3.84
N LYS A 96 -3.56 -5.03 4.42
CA LYS A 96 -2.15 -4.62 4.54
C LYS A 96 -1.45 -4.54 3.18
N ASP A 97 -1.98 -5.23 2.18
CA ASP A 97 -1.48 -5.17 0.80
C ASP A 97 -1.90 -3.89 0.07
N LEU A 98 -2.67 -3.00 0.73
CA LEU A 98 -3.21 -1.77 0.20
C LEU A 98 -2.76 -0.56 1.03
N CYS A 99 -2.20 0.44 0.37
CA CYS A 99 -1.85 1.71 1.00
C CYS A 99 -2.98 2.71 0.83
N GLN A 100 -3.38 3.42 1.88
CA GLN A 100 -4.23 4.60 1.72
C GLN A 100 -3.44 5.69 0.98
N ILE A 101 -4.08 6.43 0.09
CA ILE A 101 -3.43 7.50 -0.68
C ILE A 101 -4.30 8.74 -0.74
N ASN A 102 -3.66 9.90 -0.83
CA ASN A 102 -4.29 11.20 -0.91
C ASN A 102 -4.07 11.81 -2.30
N ILE A 103 -5.10 11.75 -3.13
CA ILE A 103 -5.10 12.28 -4.48
C ILE A 103 -5.61 13.72 -4.46
N THR A 104 -4.88 14.62 -5.11
CA THR A 104 -5.34 16.01 -5.31
C THR A 104 -6.01 16.12 -6.67
N TRP A 105 -7.19 16.75 -6.70
CA TRP A 105 -8.03 16.86 -7.88
C TRP A 105 -8.19 18.33 -8.30
N SER A 106 -8.32 18.55 -9.61
CA SER A 106 -8.77 19.82 -10.19
C SER A 106 -9.89 19.54 -11.17
N VAL A 107 -10.91 20.39 -11.22
CA VAL A 107 -12.04 20.24 -12.14
C VAL A 107 -11.90 21.27 -13.26
N VAL A 108 -11.81 20.80 -14.50
CA VAL A 108 -11.77 21.65 -15.69
C VAL A 108 -12.96 21.29 -16.57
N LYS A 109 -13.87 22.24 -16.78
CA LYS A 109 -15.10 22.03 -17.56
C LYS A 109 -15.89 20.80 -17.08
N ASP A 110 -16.14 20.73 -15.77
CA ASP A 110 -16.84 19.62 -15.09
C ASP A 110 -16.18 18.24 -15.15
N VAL A 111 -14.98 18.14 -15.72
CA VAL A 111 -14.19 16.90 -15.76
C VAL A 111 -13.12 16.94 -14.66
N PRO A 112 -13.08 15.94 -13.76
CA PRO A 112 -12.05 15.87 -12.73
C PRO A 112 -10.73 15.32 -13.29
N PHE A 113 -9.64 16.02 -13.00
CA PHE A 113 -8.26 15.63 -13.31
C PHE A 113 -7.45 15.48 -12.04
N VAL A 114 -6.60 14.45 -12.00
CA VAL A 114 -5.58 14.32 -10.95
C VAL A 114 -4.48 15.35 -11.21
N ILE A 115 -4.09 16.07 -10.18
CA ILE A 115 -3.00 17.05 -10.22
C ILE A 115 -1.95 16.73 -9.17
N CYS A 116 -0.71 17.13 -9.46
CA CYS A 116 0.35 17.09 -8.46
C CYS A 116 0.16 18.29 -7.52
N PRO A 117 0.10 18.10 -6.19
CA PRO A 117 -0.06 19.21 -5.25
C PRO A 117 1.10 20.22 -5.28
N VAL A 118 2.29 19.79 -5.71
CA VAL A 118 3.49 20.64 -5.80
C VAL A 118 3.52 21.47 -7.08
N THR A 119 3.35 20.85 -8.25
CA THR A 119 3.44 21.58 -9.54
C THR A 119 2.11 22.20 -9.98
N LYS A 120 0.98 21.67 -9.49
CA LYS A 120 -0.39 22.06 -9.89
C LYS A 120 -0.66 21.95 -11.40
N GLU A 121 0.19 21.22 -12.13
CA GLU A 121 0.06 21.03 -13.56
C GLU A 121 -0.96 19.92 -13.88
N ILE A 122 -1.80 20.19 -14.89
CA ILE A 122 -2.72 19.23 -15.48
C ILE A 122 -2.07 18.69 -16.76
N GLN A 123 -1.53 17.46 -16.69
CA GLN A 123 -0.94 16.77 -17.83
C GLN A 123 -1.67 15.44 -18.06
N LYS A 124 -2.20 15.22 -19.26
CA LYS A 124 -3.00 14.02 -19.60
C LYS A 124 -2.21 12.70 -19.49
N TYR A 125 -0.93 12.71 -19.84
CA TYR A 125 -0.08 11.51 -19.89
C TYR A 125 1.04 11.55 -18.86
N GLN A 126 0.83 12.21 -17.73
CA GLN A 126 1.83 12.29 -16.68
C GLN A 126 1.79 11.04 -15.81
N THR A 127 2.96 10.43 -15.65
CA THR A 127 3.19 9.40 -14.64
C THR A 127 3.20 10.05 -13.27
N PHE A 128 2.30 9.59 -12.40
CA PHE A 128 2.29 9.93 -10.99
C PHE A 128 3.01 8.83 -10.20
N ALA A 129 3.25 9.08 -8.93
CA ALA A 129 3.64 8.06 -7.98
C ALA A 129 3.06 8.39 -6.62
N TYR A 130 2.69 7.36 -5.87
CA TYR A 130 2.36 7.53 -4.47
C TYR A 130 3.51 7.07 -3.58
N LEU A 131 3.65 7.69 -2.42
CA LEU A 131 4.63 7.33 -1.41
C LEU A 131 3.97 6.51 -0.30
N ARG A 132 4.46 5.30 -0.06
CA ARG A 132 3.94 4.40 1.00
C ARG A 132 4.06 5.01 2.40
N SER A 133 5.13 5.75 2.69
CA SER A 133 5.39 6.31 4.02
C SER A 133 4.46 7.47 4.42
N CYS A 134 4.03 8.28 3.44
CA CYS A 134 3.31 9.53 3.71
C CYS A 134 1.98 9.66 2.97
N HIS A 135 1.64 8.70 2.11
CA HIS A 135 0.38 8.61 1.36
C HIS A 135 0.18 9.73 0.33
N CYS A 136 1.18 10.59 0.08
CA CYS A 136 1.07 11.65 -0.92
C CYS A 136 1.18 11.08 -2.33
N VAL A 137 0.35 11.59 -3.23
CA VAL A 137 0.44 11.33 -4.69
C VAL A 137 1.06 12.53 -5.38
N LEU A 138 2.16 12.30 -6.10
CA LEU A 138 3.00 13.33 -6.71
C LEU A 138 3.35 12.99 -8.15
N SER A 139 3.73 13.99 -8.94
CA SER A 139 4.32 13.75 -10.25
C SER A 139 5.65 13.00 -10.08
N TYR A 140 5.84 11.90 -10.82
CA TYR A 140 7.09 11.14 -10.76
C TYR A 140 8.30 11.99 -11.18
N LYS A 141 8.10 12.95 -12.09
CA LYS A 141 9.13 13.92 -12.52
C LYS A 141 9.71 14.71 -11.34
N VAL A 142 8.85 15.17 -10.44
CA VAL A 142 9.25 15.94 -9.25
C VAL A 142 10.10 15.07 -8.32
N LEU A 143 9.67 13.83 -8.09
CA LEU A 143 10.42 12.87 -7.27
C LEU A 143 11.77 12.52 -7.90
N LYS A 144 11.83 12.31 -9.22
CA LYS A 144 13.07 12.01 -9.95
C LYS A 144 14.08 13.15 -9.83
N ILE A 145 13.65 14.40 -10.05
CA ILE A 145 14.51 15.58 -9.92
C ILE A 145 15.02 15.73 -8.49
N LYS A 146 14.14 15.60 -7.50
CA LYS A 146 14.53 15.73 -6.08
C LYS A 146 15.54 14.66 -5.69
N ASN A 147 15.25 13.40 -6.03
CA ASN A 147 16.12 12.27 -5.70
C ASN A 147 17.47 12.31 -6.43
N SER A 148 17.56 12.98 -7.58
CA SER A 148 18.83 13.17 -8.32
C SER A 148 19.71 14.29 -7.77
N LYS A 149 19.14 15.25 -7.04
CA LYS A 149 19.85 16.41 -6.49
C LYS A 149 20.41 16.15 -5.09
N ASP A 150 19.77 15.26 -4.36
CA ASP A 150 20.24 14.83 -3.04
C ASP A 150 21.36 13.79 -3.28
N SER A 151 22.60 14.21 -3.02
CA SER A 151 23.86 13.50 -3.28
C SER A 151 23.95 12.09 -2.68
N ASP A 152 24.89 11.29 -3.19
CA ASP A 152 25.26 9.89 -2.88
C ASP A 152 25.48 9.50 -1.40
N SER A 153 24.92 10.18 -0.40
CA SER A 153 25.08 9.88 1.03
C SER A 153 23.76 9.50 1.72
N GLU A 154 22.60 10.02 1.32
CA GLU A 154 21.34 9.80 2.05
C GLU A 154 20.41 8.77 1.37
N ILE A 155 20.01 7.74 2.12
CA ILE A 155 19.05 6.69 1.69
C ILE A 155 17.60 7.17 1.88
N LYS A 156 17.43 8.27 2.64
CA LYS A 156 16.14 8.87 2.98
C LYS A 156 16.00 10.21 2.28
N TYR A 157 14.85 10.41 1.65
CA TYR A 157 14.46 11.60 0.93
C TYR A 157 13.29 12.25 1.66
N SER A 158 13.14 13.57 1.55
CA SER A 158 12.00 14.28 2.16
C SER A 158 10.92 14.58 1.12
N CYS A 159 9.67 14.21 1.43
CA CYS A 159 8.53 14.38 0.53
C CYS A 159 8.31 15.86 0.19
N PRO A 160 8.32 16.28 -1.09
CA PRO A 160 8.22 17.69 -1.46
C PRO A 160 6.85 18.33 -1.16
N ASN A 161 5.85 17.54 -0.74
CA ASN A 161 4.52 18.02 -0.38
C ASN A 161 4.30 18.13 1.14
N CYS A 162 4.86 17.22 1.93
CA CYS A 162 4.58 17.14 3.37
C CYS A 162 5.83 16.99 4.26
N ASN A 163 7.02 17.02 3.65
CA ASN A 163 8.34 16.91 4.29
C ASN A 163 8.60 15.63 5.09
N LYS A 164 7.72 14.62 5.01
CA LYS A 164 7.96 13.31 5.63
C LYS A 164 9.03 12.54 4.88
N ASP A 165 9.86 11.83 5.63
CA ASP A 165 10.89 10.98 5.07
C ASP A 165 10.29 9.79 4.31
N TYR A 166 10.94 9.43 3.22
CA TYR A 166 10.63 8.27 2.42
C TYR A 166 11.91 7.69 1.83
N GLU A 167 11.87 6.41 1.53
CA GLU A 167 12.91 5.72 0.82
C GLU A 167 12.48 5.51 -0.63
N LEU A 168 13.46 5.17 -1.44
CA LEU A 168 13.29 4.77 -2.82
C LEU A 168 12.28 3.63 -3.04
N ILE A 169 12.26 2.69 -2.09
CA ILE A 169 11.28 1.62 -2.04
C ILE A 169 9.88 2.09 -1.67
N ASP A 170 9.68 3.29 -1.14
CA ASP A 170 8.33 3.82 -0.85
C ASP A 170 7.60 4.29 -2.11
N ILE A 171 8.31 4.48 -3.22
CA ILE A 171 7.76 5.04 -4.46
C ILE A 171 7.07 3.94 -5.27
N VAL A 172 5.75 4.03 -5.43
CA VAL A 172 4.96 3.21 -6.36
C VAL A 172 4.52 4.05 -7.55
N LEU A 173 4.88 3.61 -8.75
CA LEU A 173 4.54 4.31 -9.99
C LEU A 173 3.08 4.08 -10.35
N LEU A 174 2.41 5.17 -10.70
CA LEU A 174 1.08 5.27 -11.25
C LEU A 174 1.23 5.75 -12.70
N ASP A 175 1.32 4.81 -13.63
CA ASP A 175 1.53 5.10 -15.05
C ASP A 175 0.23 4.93 -15.84
N PRO A 176 -0.31 6.01 -16.46
CA PRO A 176 -1.57 5.91 -17.19
C PRO A 176 -1.44 5.01 -18.43
N LEU A 177 -0.23 4.87 -18.98
CA LEU A 177 0.05 4.06 -20.17
C LEU A 177 0.42 2.60 -19.84
N GLU A 178 0.49 2.26 -18.55
CA GLU A 178 0.83 0.92 -18.08
C GLU A 178 2.10 0.34 -18.72
N LYS A 179 3.14 1.18 -18.88
CA LYS A 179 4.40 0.76 -19.51
C LYS A 179 5.00 -0.43 -18.73
N GLU A 180 5.53 -1.40 -19.46
CA GLU A 180 6.19 -2.58 -18.89
C GLU A 180 7.33 -2.20 -17.95
N GLU A 181 8.06 -1.14 -18.28
CA GLU A 181 9.08 -0.57 -17.40
C GLU A 181 8.49 -0.19 -16.04
N SER A 182 7.42 0.62 -16.01
CA SER A 182 6.76 1.05 -14.77
C SER A 182 6.29 -0.14 -13.91
N LYS A 183 5.78 -1.20 -14.55
CA LYS A 183 5.38 -2.45 -13.87
C LYS A 183 6.57 -3.16 -13.26
N LEU A 184 7.62 -3.40 -14.04
CA LEU A 184 8.83 -4.09 -13.58
C LEU A 184 9.47 -3.37 -12.38
N ILE A 185 9.44 -2.03 -12.38
CA ILE A 185 9.93 -1.20 -11.27
C ILE A 185 9.11 -1.44 -10.00
N ASN A 186 7.79 -1.44 -10.14
CA ASN A 186 6.87 -1.70 -9.04
C ASN A 186 7.01 -3.12 -8.50
N ASP A 187 7.12 -4.12 -9.39
CA ASP A 187 7.31 -5.52 -9.05
C ASP A 187 8.61 -5.74 -8.27
N LYS A 188 9.75 -5.26 -8.78
CA LYS A 188 11.06 -5.40 -8.10
C LYS A 188 11.08 -4.75 -6.71
N LYS A 189 10.47 -3.57 -6.56
CA LYS A 189 10.34 -2.91 -5.25
C LYS A 189 9.46 -3.69 -4.30
N TYR A 190 8.40 -4.32 -4.82
CA TYR A 190 7.51 -5.14 -4.02
C TYR A 190 8.15 -6.46 -3.62
N GLU A 191 8.91 -7.10 -4.51
CA GLU A 191 9.74 -8.29 -4.21
C GLU A 191 10.70 -8.01 -3.06
N PHE A 192 11.39 -6.87 -3.08
CA PHE A 192 12.25 -6.46 -1.98
C PHE A 192 11.48 -6.32 -0.65
N LEU A 193 10.28 -5.71 -0.65
CA LEU A 193 9.45 -5.66 0.56
C LEU A 193 9.05 -7.06 1.03
N ILE A 194 8.77 -7.96 0.09
CA ILE A 194 8.42 -9.35 0.38
C ILE A 194 9.58 -10.07 1.08
N ASP A 195 10.80 -9.88 0.60
CA ASP A 195 12.03 -10.48 1.14
C ASP A 195 12.33 -9.97 2.55
N GLU A 196 12.05 -8.70 2.82
CA GLU A 196 12.08 -8.09 4.16
C GLU A 196 10.89 -8.52 5.05
N GLY A 197 10.00 -9.39 4.57
CA GLY A 197 8.83 -9.86 5.32
C GLY A 197 7.72 -8.82 5.49
N LEU A 198 7.73 -7.78 4.67
CA LEU A 198 6.77 -6.67 4.68
C LEU A 198 5.71 -6.82 3.57
N THR A 199 4.58 -6.17 3.80
CA THR A 199 3.48 -6.00 2.84
C THR A 199 3.63 -4.68 2.09
N ASN A 200 2.77 -4.41 1.11
CA ASN A 200 2.80 -3.14 0.36
C ASN A 200 2.72 -1.91 1.28
N SER A 201 2.00 -1.99 2.40
CA SER A 201 1.90 -0.92 3.40
C SER A 201 3.09 -0.84 4.36
N LYS A 202 4.21 -1.53 4.06
CA LYS A 202 5.36 -1.70 4.97
C LYS A 202 4.97 -2.28 6.34
N LEU A 203 3.85 -2.99 6.43
CA LEU A 203 3.45 -3.71 7.64
C LEU A 203 3.96 -5.15 7.60
N PRO A 204 4.34 -5.75 8.74
CA PRO A 204 4.76 -7.15 8.79
C PRO A 204 3.70 -8.09 8.21
N LYS A 205 4.14 -9.02 7.37
CA LYS A 205 3.30 -10.12 6.91
C LYS A 205 2.87 -10.95 8.13
N THR A 206 1.57 -11.23 8.21
CA THR A 206 1.09 -12.20 9.20
C THR A 206 1.65 -13.56 8.82
N LYS A 207 2.46 -14.17 9.70
CA LYS A 207 2.94 -15.55 9.51
C LYS A 207 1.73 -16.45 9.26
N SER A 208 1.82 -17.30 8.25
CA SER A 208 0.77 -18.29 8.03
C SER A 208 0.87 -19.33 9.16
N LYS A 209 -0.26 -19.90 9.63
CA LYS A 209 -0.27 -20.99 10.62
C LYS A 209 0.60 -22.21 10.21
N LYS A 210 0.97 -22.31 8.93
CA LYS A 210 1.89 -23.33 8.40
C LYS A 210 3.36 -23.05 8.76
N ASP A 211 3.74 -21.79 8.93
CA ASP A 211 5.10 -21.37 9.31
C ASP A 211 5.32 -21.45 10.83
N GLU A 212 4.25 -21.30 11.63
CA GLU A 212 4.30 -21.54 13.08
C GLU A 212 4.59 -23.00 13.41
N LYS A 213 4.12 -23.97 12.61
CA LYS A 213 4.43 -25.40 12.81
C LYS A 213 5.88 -25.80 12.49
N LYS A 214 6.69 -24.90 11.89
CA LYS A 214 8.10 -25.17 11.55
C LYS A 214 9.09 -24.57 12.55
N LYS A 215 8.66 -23.74 13.49
CA LYS A 215 9.48 -23.25 14.62
C LYS A 215 8.86 -23.77 15.91
N GLY A 216 9.29 -24.96 16.32
CA GLY A 216 8.87 -25.59 17.57
C GLY A 216 9.21 -24.73 18.79
N ASP A 217 8.28 -24.77 19.74
CA ASP A 217 8.41 -24.54 21.19
C ASP A 217 9.05 -23.24 21.68
N GLU A 218 8.31 -22.13 21.56
CA GLU A 218 8.24 -21.15 22.67
C GLU A 218 6.79 -20.71 22.88
N ILE A 219 6.38 -20.79 24.15
CA ILE A 219 5.02 -20.56 24.67
C ILE A 219 4.50 -19.19 24.19
N PRO A 220 3.30 -19.09 23.59
CA PRO A 220 2.79 -17.80 23.12
C PRO A 220 2.44 -16.92 24.33
N LYS A 221 3.09 -15.76 24.42
CA LYS A 221 2.64 -14.65 25.27
C LYS A 221 1.24 -14.24 24.79
N VAL A 222 0.24 -14.61 25.57
CA VAL A 222 -1.15 -14.21 25.37
C VAL A 222 -1.24 -12.69 25.34
N ASP A 223 -1.88 -12.15 24.29
CA ASP A 223 -2.20 -10.74 24.09
C ASP A 223 -2.73 -10.07 25.37
N GLU A 224 -1.97 -9.10 25.88
CA GLU A 224 -2.30 -8.32 27.07
C GLU A 224 -3.51 -7.37 26.87
N PHE A 225 -4.06 -7.29 25.66
CA PHE A 225 -5.22 -6.46 25.33
C PHE A 225 -6.58 -7.17 25.49
N ILE A 226 -6.63 -8.50 25.66
CA ILE A 226 -7.88 -9.25 25.82
C ILE A 226 -8.30 -9.38 27.30
N ARG A 227 -7.40 -9.16 28.26
CA ARG A 227 -7.66 -9.34 29.70
C ARG A 227 -8.54 -8.28 30.39
N LYS A 228 -8.91 -7.18 29.72
CA LYS A 228 -9.72 -6.12 30.36
C LYS A 228 -11.24 -6.19 30.10
N ARG A 229 -11.76 -7.28 29.53
CA ARG A 229 -13.22 -7.38 29.27
C ARG A 229 -13.94 -8.62 29.78
N LYS A 230 -13.33 -9.52 30.53
CA LYS A 230 -14.09 -10.58 31.22
C LYS A 230 -13.50 -10.86 32.60
N LEU A 231 -14.42 -10.95 33.57
CA LEU A 231 -14.31 -11.33 34.99
C LEU A 231 -14.46 -10.17 35.99
N ILE A 232 -15.70 -9.68 36.11
CA ILE A 232 -16.33 -9.48 37.43
C ILE A 232 -17.61 -10.30 37.34
N ASP A 233 -17.49 -11.59 37.58
CA ASP A 233 -18.58 -12.51 37.92
C ASP A 233 -17.87 -13.65 38.65
N ASP A 234 -17.57 -13.44 39.94
CA ASP A 234 -17.23 -14.53 40.86
C ASP A 234 -18.34 -14.57 41.91
N ASP A 235 -19.18 -15.59 41.75
CA ASP A 235 -20.10 -16.12 42.73
C ASP A 235 -19.30 -16.58 43.97
N SER A 236 -19.49 -15.90 45.11
CA SER A 236 -19.26 -16.51 46.41
C SER A 236 -20.58 -17.04 46.96
N SER A 237 -20.82 -18.33 46.77
CA SER A 237 -21.84 -19.09 47.46
C SER A 237 -21.57 -19.08 48.97
N ILE A 238 -22.46 -18.43 49.72
CA ILE A 238 -22.56 -18.58 51.18
C ILE A 238 -23.99 -19.02 51.47
N ASP A 239 -24.16 -20.33 51.62
CA ASP A 239 -25.38 -20.94 52.15
C ASP A 239 -25.29 -20.96 53.68
N LEU A 240 -26.08 -20.12 54.36
CA LEU A 240 -26.39 -20.25 55.78
C LEU A 240 -27.85 -19.85 56.03
N HIS A 241 -28.76 -20.80 55.83
CA HIS A 241 -30.06 -20.78 56.52
C HIS A 241 -29.84 -20.91 58.04
N LYS A 242 -30.16 -19.88 58.83
CA LYS A 242 -30.92 -20.01 60.10
C LYS A 242 -31.11 -18.68 60.85
N LYS A 243 -32.32 -18.59 61.42
CA LYS A 243 -32.84 -17.70 62.49
C LYS A 243 -33.49 -16.39 62.01
N ILE A 244 -34.82 -16.37 61.84
CA ILE A 244 -35.88 -16.32 62.88
C ILE A 244 -36.01 -14.91 63.47
N LYS A 245 -37.18 -14.31 63.18
CA LYS A 245 -37.97 -13.35 63.98
C LYS A 245 -37.21 -12.23 64.70
N SER A 246 -37.52 -10.98 64.35
CA SER A 246 -38.48 -10.11 65.06
C SER A 246 -38.66 -8.83 64.27
#